data_AF-A0A2M8KE33-F1
#
_entry.id   AF-A0A2M8KE33-F1
#
_cell.length_a   1.000
_cell.length_b   1.000
_cell.length_c   1.000
_cell.angle_alpha   90.00
_cell.angle_beta   90.00
_cell.angle_gamma   90.00
#
_symmetry.space_group_name_H-M   'P 1'
#
loop_
_entity.id
_entity.type
_entity.pdbx_description
1 polymer ?
#
loop_
_entity_poly.entity_id
_entity_poly.type
_entity_poly.pdbx_seq_one_letter_code
_entity_poly.pdbx_strand_id
1 'polypeptide(L)'
;MRKISLAFAIFVLVLFFSNIKTSYAAEISGWNVSACFRVDPCYDIGEKDDDNPNGCTGDSHHLSRLALDPSGKPPSNSEVYITECVNVTADKTYCTTGDANLDKNLPPIDGHLGKLISEAGYDVSKGEVKFFSGANSADGTEIGSERGKLATDTLGNLILPGENRIIGSIEWKSWNPTILPRNFKIWTPVVATTDEENPASGIAGQQQADLTFSGTAQTKECDDYVSYDPEGRVFDAITLDPIPNVAVTLLQRDQTGNYTKEAVNQYNTEYTIINPQVTKSTNLDRLAGVFNFYVVDGFYKLVPSHGDYNFVDSSKRSQLPANVNKIYSNIYFSDSPPIEQKGKLEHRDIPLFPKDGLGKRYQPDTFKEIWYVTEAVNPTTIEYRGQVPYPFAKAIVQICNPQGCREGRVITSTAQGGPNNEGFFNIRLNQSVLQEGEYYDVKFEKVDLVNSTLSRTNFIWHKFMAIIRSISFAEKVEAQGSTLSRKIEPIISYLEGYAYDKNGKIIPNAKINIYVPFATGPIIQTTANANGYFRLTSEFIPATNYSLSYQKEGSADKTNISTSQFLAQNKEFIATEKINPYLKTTT
;
A
#
# COMPACT_ATOMS: atom_id res chain seq x y z
N MET A 1 71.05 25.32 7.41
CA MET A 1 70.07 24.20 7.42
C MET A 1 69.00 24.28 8.53
N ARG A 2 68.69 25.45 9.14
CA ARG A 2 67.66 25.56 10.21
C ARG A 2 66.37 26.31 9.83
N LYS A 3 66.30 26.92 8.65
CA LYS A 3 65.13 27.73 8.23
C LYS A 3 64.14 27.00 7.30
N ILE A 4 64.53 25.86 6.73
CA ILE A 4 63.66 25.09 5.82
C ILE A 4 62.73 24.15 6.60
N SER A 5 63.12 23.72 7.80
CA SER A 5 62.32 22.77 8.60
C SER A 5 61.04 23.37 9.19
N LEU A 6 61.00 24.69 9.44
CA LEU A 6 59.83 25.34 10.03
C LEU A 6 58.75 25.62 8.96
N ALA A 7 59.16 25.97 7.75
CA ALA A 7 58.23 26.18 6.63
C ALA A 7 57.55 24.86 6.20
N PHE A 8 58.29 23.75 6.21
CA PHE A 8 57.74 22.43 5.87
C PHE A 8 56.79 21.91 6.96
N ALA A 9 57.09 22.15 8.24
CA ALA A 9 56.20 21.78 9.34
C ALA A 9 54.88 22.57 9.32
N ILE A 10 54.91 23.86 8.98
CA ILE A 10 53.70 24.69 8.85
C ILE A 10 52.87 24.29 7.62
N PHE A 11 53.52 23.96 6.50
CA PHE A 11 52.81 23.54 5.29
C PHE A 11 52.12 22.17 5.46
N VAL A 12 52.76 21.23 6.18
CA VAL A 12 52.14 19.94 6.53
C VAL A 12 51.00 20.14 7.54
N LEU A 13 51.11 21.05 8.51
CA LEU A 13 50.00 21.35 9.43
C LEU A 13 48.78 21.95 8.71
N VAL A 14 49.00 22.85 7.75
CA VAL A 14 47.91 23.48 6.97
C VAL A 14 47.21 22.47 6.04
N LEU A 15 47.92 21.47 5.53
CA LEU A 15 47.33 20.40 4.73
C LEU A 15 46.52 19.38 5.57
N PHE A 16 46.82 19.22 6.86
CA PHE A 16 46.03 18.35 7.75
C PHE A 16 44.77 19.03 8.31
N PHE A 17 44.70 20.37 8.38
CA PHE A 17 43.53 21.09 8.89
C PHE A 17 42.58 21.64 7.81
N SER A 18 42.92 21.54 6.51
CA SER A 18 42.11 22.11 5.42
C SER A 18 40.99 21.20 4.88
N ASN A 19 40.74 20.03 5.49
CA ASN A 19 39.67 19.13 5.07
C ASN A 19 38.75 18.68 6.22
N ILE A 20 38.57 19.50 7.25
CA ILE A 20 37.43 19.31 8.15
C ILE A 20 36.24 20.00 7.48
N LYS A 21 35.54 19.27 6.59
CA LYS A 21 34.16 19.62 6.27
C LYS A 21 33.37 19.42 7.54
N THR A 22 33.18 20.48 8.31
CA THR A 22 32.12 20.52 9.32
C THR A 22 30.82 20.37 8.55
N SER A 23 30.29 19.16 8.50
CA SER A 23 28.89 18.94 8.12
C SER A 23 28.07 19.63 9.19
N TYR A 24 27.62 20.85 8.90
CA TYR A 24 26.58 21.46 9.70
C TYR A 24 25.36 20.53 9.56
N ALA A 25 24.94 19.91 10.66
CA ALA A 25 23.69 19.19 10.70
C ALA A 25 22.60 20.20 10.32
N ALA A 26 21.85 19.90 9.26
CA ALA A 26 20.81 20.80 8.79
C ALA A 26 19.76 20.96 9.91
N GLU A 27 19.34 22.21 10.16
CA GLU A 27 18.42 22.52 11.24
C GLU A 27 17.02 21.96 10.90
N ILE A 28 16.48 21.14 11.80
CA ILE A 28 15.15 20.55 11.66
C ILE A 28 14.11 21.66 11.89
N SER A 29 13.34 21.98 10.86
CA SER A 29 12.33 23.04 10.88
C SER A 29 10.94 22.56 11.28
N GLY A 30 10.74 21.24 11.33
CA GLY A 30 9.49 20.61 11.75
C GLY A 30 9.53 19.09 11.64
N TRP A 31 8.37 18.46 11.85
CA TRP A 31 8.21 17.00 11.76
C TRP A 31 6.93 16.68 11.01
N ASN A 32 6.98 15.68 10.13
CA ASN A 32 5.81 15.19 9.40
C ASN A 32 5.59 13.70 9.66
N VAL A 33 4.32 13.31 9.79
CA VAL A 33 3.92 11.92 9.59
C VAL A 33 4.00 11.65 8.09
N SER A 34 5.01 10.89 7.68
CA SER A 34 5.38 10.76 6.25
C SER A 34 4.81 9.53 5.58
N ALA A 35 4.44 8.52 6.36
CA ALA A 35 3.88 7.28 5.86
C ALA A 35 3.07 6.57 6.95
N CYS A 36 2.14 5.71 6.53
CA CYS A 36 1.32 4.89 7.41
C CYS A 36 1.77 3.42 7.35
N PHE A 37 1.54 2.68 8.42
CA PHE A 37 1.75 1.24 8.44
C PHE A 37 0.44 0.51 8.14
N ARG A 38 0.51 -0.56 7.35
CA ARG A 38 -0.48 -1.63 7.38
C ARG A 38 -0.17 -2.54 8.56
N VAL A 39 -1.16 -2.81 9.40
CA VAL A 39 -1.04 -3.79 10.48
C VAL A 39 -1.56 -5.12 9.97
N ASP A 40 -0.70 -6.13 9.90
CA ASP A 40 -1.08 -7.49 9.53
C ASP A 40 -1.40 -8.30 10.81
N PRO A 41 -2.45 -9.16 10.80
CA PRO A 41 -2.83 -9.97 11.95
C PRO A 41 -1.67 -10.87 12.42
N CYS A 42 -1.32 -10.77 13.71
CA CYS A 42 -0.42 -11.70 14.37
C CYS A 42 -1.24 -12.67 15.22
N TYR A 43 -1.27 -13.94 14.83
CA TYR A 43 -1.88 -14.97 15.67
C TYR A 43 -0.83 -15.49 16.65
N ASP A 44 -1.13 -15.37 17.94
CA ASP A 44 -0.39 -16.01 19.03
C ASP A 44 -0.51 -17.53 18.86
N ILE A 45 0.54 -18.13 18.31
CA ILE A 45 0.72 -19.58 18.28
C ILE A 45 1.23 -19.98 19.66
N GLY A 46 0.30 -20.35 20.55
CA GLY A 46 0.66 -21.01 21.81
C GLY A 46 1.67 -22.14 21.55
N GLU A 47 2.51 -22.46 22.54
CA GLU A 47 3.65 -23.37 22.39
C GLU A 47 3.37 -24.57 21.45
N LYS A 48 3.98 -24.53 20.25
CA LYS A 48 4.09 -25.58 19.22
C LYS A 48 2.93 -25.70 18.22
N ASP A 49 2.89 -24.78 17.26
CA ASP A 49 2.38 -25.11 15.92
C ASP A 49 3.37 -24.58 14.87
N ASP A 50 4.40 -25.38 14.56
CA ASP A 50 5.51 -25.05 13.65
C ASP A 50 5.06 -24.90 12.18
N ASP A 51 3.78 -25.16 11.88
CA ASP A 51 3.21 -25.17 10.52
C ASP A 51 2.37 -23.91 10.18
N ASN A 52 2.28 -22.91 11.05
CA ASN A 52 1.56 -21.66 10.75
C ASN A 52 2.52 -20.53 10.30
N PRO A 53 2.57 -20.18 9.00
CA PRO A 53 3.41 -19.08 8.49
C PRO A 53 2.96 -17.69 8.97
N ASN A 54 1.83 -17.57 9.67
CA ASN A 54 1.38 -16.32 10.30
C ASN A 54 1.49 -16.34 11.82
N GLY A 55 2.17 -17.35 12.38
CA GLY A 55 2.39 -17.47 13.81
C GLY A 55 3.39 -16.45 14.33
N CYS A 56 3.07 -15.82 15.46
CA CYS A 56 3.96 -14.90 16.16
C CYS A 56 4.31 -15.49 17.53
N THR A 57 5.58 -15.45 17.92
CA THR A 57 6.07 -16.13 19.13
C THR A 57 5.84 -15.28 20.39
N GLY A 58 4.99 -15.71 21.32
CA GLY A 58 5.04 -15.28 22.73
C GLY A 58 3.69 -15.08 23.43
N ASP A 59 3.62 -15.53 24.69
CA ASP A 59 2.43 -15.47 25.53
C ASP A 59 2.01 -14.03 25.90
N SER A 60 0.74 -13.66 25.64
CA SER A 60 0.00 -12.51 26.22
C SER A 60 0.56 -11.08 26.03
N HIS A 61 1.17 -10.76 24.88
CA HIS A 61 1.67 -9.40 24.60
C HIS A 61 0.90 -8.70 23.46
N HIS A 62 0.86 -7.37 23.46
CA HIS A 62 0.41 -6.61 22.29
C HIS A 62 1.47 -6.76 21.21
N LEU A 63 1.20 -7.62 20.23
CA LEU A 63 2.13 -7.93 19.15
C LEU A 63 1.48 -7.57 17.83
N SER A 64 2.06 -6.59 17.15
CA SER A 64 1.60 -6.10 15.86
C SER A 64 2.66 -6.36 14.82
N ARG A 65 2.28 -6.91 13.67
CA ARG A 65 3.14 -6.91 12.49
C ARG A 65 2.82 -5.69 11.65
N LEU A 66 3.83 -4.90 11.32
CA LEU A 66 3.71 -3.66 10.58
C LEU A 66 4.42 -3.82 9.24
N ALA A 67 3.77 -3.46 8.15
CA ALA A 67 4.37 -3.32 6.83
C ALA A 67 4.15 -1.90 6.32
N LEU A 68 5.16 -1.33 5.66
CA LEU A 68 5.01 0.00 5.08
C LEU A 68 3.88 -0.02 4.04
N ASP A 69 2.93 0.91 4.14
CA ASP A 69 1.92 1.10 3.11
C ASP A 69 2.61 1.49 1.79
N PRO A 70 2.53 0.65 0.73
CA PRO A 70 3.19 0.92 -0.52
C PRO A 70 2.63 2.15 -1.25
N SER A 71 1.43 2.62 -0.88
CA SER A 71 0.79 3.81 -1.48
C SER A 71 1.31 5.14 -0.93
N GLY A 72 2.09 5.14 0.16
CA GLY A 72 2.76 6.33 0.66
C GLY A 72 4.03 6.01 1.42
N LYS A 73 5.16 6.09 0.71
CA LYS A 73 6.49 5.89 1.28
C LYS A 73 7.02 7.19 1.91
N PRO A 74 7.87 7.10 2.95
CA PRO A 74 8.57 8.27 3.45
C PRO A 74 9.52 8.84 2.39
N PRO A 75 9.93 10.11 2.53
CA PRO A 75 10.98 10.71 1.72
C PRO A 75 12.21 9.81 1.60
N SER A 76 12.85 9.80 0.43
CA SER A 76 14.05 8.99 0.19
C SER A 76 15.25 9.51 0.99
N ASN A 77 16.21 8.62 1.27
CA ASN A 77 17.46 8.92 1.98
C ASN A 77 17.27 9.72 3.28
N SER A 78 16.17 9.46 4.00
CA SER A 78 15.76 10.23 5.17
C SER A 78 15.85 9.39 6.44
N GLU A 79 16.14 10.05 7.56
CA GLU A 79 15.93 9.44 8.87
C GLU A 79 14.44 9.29 9.14
N VAL A 80 14.03 8.13 9.64
CA VAL A 80 12.64 7.81 9.95
C VAL A 80 12.55 7.30 11.39
N TYR A 81 11.50 7.69 12.08
CA TYR A 81 11.24 7.29 13.44
C TYR A 81 9.88 6.60 13.53
N ILE A 82 9.86 5.38 14.05
CA ILE A 82 8.64 4.61 14.26
C ILE A 82 8.18 4.80 15.69
N THR A 83 6.94 5.20 15.85
CA THR A 83 6.31 5.32 17.17
C THR A 83 5.05 4.48 17.27
N GLU A 84 4.88 3.87 18.42
CA GLU A 84 3.60 3.39 18.92
C GLU A 84 2.92 4.52 19.72
N CYS A 85 1.71 4.90 19.34
CA CYS A 85 0.89 5.84 20.09
C CYS A 85 -0.23 5.11 20.80
N VAL A 86 -0.28 5.26 22.11
CA VAL A 86 -1.28 4.62 22.95
C VAL A 86 -2.27 5.65 23.44
N ASN A 87 -3.56 5.39 23.23
CA ASN A 87 -4.62 6.27 23.69
C ASN A 87 -5.00 5.89 25.13
N VAL A 88 -4.66 6.73 26.10
CA VAL A 88 -4.87 6.46 27.53
C VAL A 88 -6.26 6.90 27.97
N THR A 89 -6.80 7.95 27.36
CA THR A 89 -8.19 8.41 27.50
C THR A 89 -8.64 9.05 26.17
N ALA A 90 -9.93 9.32 25.98
CA ALA A 90 -10.44 9.96 24.76
C ALA A 90 -9.63 11.19 24.28
N ASP A 91 -9.15 12.02 25.21
CA ASP A 91 -8.39 13.24 24.90
C ASP A 91 -6.86 13.12 25.10
N LYS A 92 -6.33 11.92 25.41
CA LYS A 92 -4.90 11.75 25.77
C LYS A 92 -4.26 10.58 25.02
N THR A 93 -3.40 10.91 24.07
CA THR A 93 -2.55 9.94 23.37
C THR A 93 -1.08 10.21 23.65
N TYR A 94 -0.33 9.17 24.00
CA TYR A 94 1.13 9.23 24.21
C TYR A 94 1.84 8.38 23.16
N CYS A 95 2.75 8.97 22.38
CA CYS A 95 3.55 8.27 21.39
C CYS A 95 4.98 8.02 21.85
N THR A 96 5.49 6.81 21.62
CA THR A 96 6.85 6.42 21.97
C THR A 96 7.50 5.54 20.91
N THR A 97 8.80 5.69 20.73
CA THR A 97 9.70 4.78 19.99
C THR A 97 10.08 3.53 20.81
N GLY A 98 9.68 3.49 22.08
CA GLY A 98 10.20 2.53 23.06
C GLY A 98 11.57 2.91 23.65
N ASP A 99 12.15 4.06 23.24
CA ASP A 99 13.38 4.62 23.78
C ASP A 99 13.19 6.11 24.13
N ALA A 100 13.29 6.44 25.43
CA ALA A 100 13.14 7.81 25.92
C ALA A 100 14.17 8.80 25.35
N ASN A 101 15.32 8.34 24.83
CA ASN A 101 16.30 9.21 24.19
C ASN A 101 15.92 9.55 22.74
N LEU A 102 15.31 8.60 22.03
CA LEU A 102 14.82 8.85 20.66
C LEU A 102 13.54 9.70 20.70
N ASP A 103 12.69 9.49 21.70
CA ASP A 103 11.47 10.27 21.90
C ASP A 103 11.73 11.78 22.03
N LYS A 104 12.88 12.19 22.59
CA LYS A 104 13.29 13.60 22.69
C LYS A 104 13.45 14.30 21.35
N ASN A 105 13.68 13.54 20.28
CA ASN A 105 13.88 14.10 18.96
C ASN A 105 12.55 14.40 18.28
N LEU A 106 11.46 13.74 18.67
CA LEU A 106 10.15 13.83 18.03
C LEU A 106 9.41 15.14 18.39
N PRO A 107 8.42 15.58 17.57
CA PRO A 107 7.65 16.78 17.87
C PRO A 107 6.87 16.59 19.18
N PRO A 108 6.42 17.67 19.85
CA PRO A 108 5.82 17.59 21.17
C PRO A 108 4.47 16.87 21.10
N ILE A 109 4.51 15.56 21.28
CA ILE A 109 3.39 14.73 21.62
C ILE A 109 3.49 14.62 23.12
N ASP A 110 2.75 15.47 23.84
CA ASP A 110 2.82 15.62 25.29
C ASP A 110 3.07 14.27 25.97
N GLY A 111 4.19 14.10 26.66
CA GLY A 111 4.38 13.03 27.63
C GLY A 111 5.20 11.78 27.24
N HIS A 112 5.38 11.46 25.96
CA HIS A 112 6.21 10.35 25.43
C HIS A 112 6.23 9.06 26.30
N LEU A 113 7.34 8.31 26.31
CA LEU A 113 7.47 7.07 27.08
C LEU A 113 7.23 7.26 28.59
N GLY A 114 7.70 8.37 29.16
CA GLY A 114 7.62 8.61 30.61
C GLY A 114 6.17 8.69 31.12
N LYS A 115 5.30 9.40 30.40
CA LYS A 115 3.88 9.47 30.73
C LYS A 115 3.18 8.15 30.48
N LEU A 116 3.56 7.45 29.41
CA LEU A 116 3.00 6.15 29.11
C LEU A 116 3.32 5.11 30.19
N ILE A 117 4.54 5.13 30.75
CA ILE A 117 4.90 4.33 31.94
C ILE A 117 4.03 4.72 33.14
N SER A 118 3.91 6.03 33.44
CA SER A 118 3.23 6.48 34.67
C SER A 118 1.69 6.41 34.62
N GLU A 119 1.09 6.64 33.45
CA GLU A 119 -0.38 6.76 33.30
C GLU A 119 -1.00 5.47 32.72
N ALA A 120 -0.25 4.68 31.95
CA ALA A 120 -0.75 3.43 31.35
C ALA A 120 -0.08 2.15 31.89
N GLY A 121 0.99 2.28 32.70
CA GLY A 121 1.75 1.13 33.22
C GLY A 121 2.61 0.43 32.16
N TYR A 122 3.04 1.16 31.13
CA TYR A 122 3.84 0.59 30.03
C TYR A 122 5.17 0.03 30.53
N ASP A 123 5.48 -1.20 30.10
CA ASP A 123 6.68 -1.93 30.52
C ASP A 123 7.63 -2.12 29.34
N VAL A 124 8.66 -1.28 29.31
CA VAL A 124 9.70 -1.31 28.26
C VAL A 124 10.47 -2.63 28.27
N SER A 125 10.60 -3.28 29.43
CA SER A 125 11.36 -4.54 29.57
C SER A 125 10.68 -5.72 28.87
N LYS A 126 9.36 -5.61 28.62
CA LYS A 126 8.55 -6.60 27.92
C LYS A 126 8.30 -6.25 26.46
N GLY A 127 8.72 -5.06 26.02
CA GLY A 127 8.61 -4.65 24.65
C GLY A 127 9.78 -5.16 23.81
N GLU A 128 9.57 -5.36 22.52
CA GLU A 128 10.58 -5.81 21.57
C GLU A 128 10.22 -5.29 20.19
N VAL A 129 11.20 -4.91 19.37
CA VAL A 129 10.97 -4.54 17.97
C VAL A 129 11.93 -5.32 17.11
N LYS A 130 11.40 -6.12 16.18
CA LYS A 130 12.17 -6.95 15.25
C LYS A 130 11.87 -6.56 13.82
N PHE A 131 12.86 -6.74 12.95
CA PHE A 131 12.76 -6.42 11.53
C PHE A 131 12.99 -7.67 10.69
N PHE A 132 12.23 -7.80 9.61
CA PHE A 132 12.31 -8.94 8.70
C PHE A 132 12.47 -8.45 7.26
N SER A 133 13.23 -9.21 6.47
CA SER A 133 13.48 -8.91 5.04
C SER A 133 12.29 -9.23 4.12
N GLY A 134 11.37 -10.07 4.58
CA GLY A 134 10.14 -10.44 3.86
C GLY A 134 8.94 -9.63 4.33
N ALA A 135 7.89 -9.60 3.51
CA ALA A 135 6.62 -8.92 3.84
C ALA A 135 5.91 -9.55 5.06
N ASN A 136 6.24 -10.81 5.39
CA ASN A 136 5.77 -11.54 6.56
C ASN A 136 6.96 -12.24 7.25
N SER A 137 6.86 -12.52 8.55
CA SER A 137 7.96 -13.16 9.29
C SER A 137 8.26 -14.60 8.85
N ALA A 138 7.27 -15.36 8.36
CA ALA A 138 7.53 -16.71 7.84
C ALA A 138 8.18 -16.73 6.46
N ASP A 139 7.99 -15.67 5.67
CA ASP A 139 8.59 -15.53 4.34
C ASP A 139 9.90 -14.72 4.38
N GLY A 140 10.28 -14.19 5.56
CA GLY A 140 11.38 -13.26 5.75
C GLY A 140 12.38 -13.73 6.80
N THR A 141 13.66 -13.54 6.56
CA THR A 141 14.68 -13.73 7.61
C THR A 141 14.67 -12.53 8.54
N GLU A 142 14.74 -12.76 9.86
CA GLU A 142 15.01 -11.70 10.85
C GLU A 142 16.35 -11.02 10.48
N ILE A 143 16.32 -9.71 10.33
CA ILE A 143 17.47 -8.90 9.88
C ILE A 143 17.97 -7.95 10.96
N GLY A 144 17.28 -7.85 12.10
CA GLY A 144 17.75 -7.06 13.23
C GLY A 144 16.65 -6.78 14.24
N SER A 145 17.06 -6.18 15.36
CA SER A 145 16.17 -5.72 16.42
C SER A 145 16.70 -4.41 16.99
N GLU A 146 15.95 -3.32 16.79
CA GLU A 146 16.35 -1.98 17.22
C GLU A 146 15.12 -1.12 17.52
N ARG A 147 15.25 -0.16 18.43
CA ARG A 147 14.14 0.71 18.81
C ARG A 147 14.02 1.85 17.81
N GLY A 148 12.92 1.87 17.07
CA GLY A 148 12.23 3.07 16.58
C GLY A 148 12.98 4.10 15.72
N LYS A 149 14.27 3.98 15.43
CA LYS A 149 15.00 4.84 14.48
C LYS A 149 15.55 4.00 13.33
N LEU A 150 15.14 4.33 12.11
CA LEU A 150 15.56 3.67 10.87
C LEU A 150 16.04 4.72 9.86
N ALA A 151 16.33 4.29 8.64
CA ALA A 151 16.54 5.16 7.49
C ALA A 151 15.69 4.69 6.30
N THR A 152 15.59 5.53 5.26
CA THR A 152 15.07 5.12 3.96
C THR A 152 16.16 5.05 2.90
N ASP A 153 15.99 4.13 1.95
CA ASP A 153 16.82 4.10 0.74
C ASP A 153 16.40 5.18 -0.28
N THR A 154 17.07 5.18 -1.44
CA THR A 154 16.78 6.10 -2.55
C THR A 154 15.35 6.00 -3.11
N LEU A 155 14.61 4.94 -2.81
CA LEU A 155 13.26 4.68 -3.26
C LEU A 155 12.22 4.85 -2.13
N GLY A 156 12.65 5.33 -0.95
CA GLY A 156 11.77 5.48 0.22
C GLY A 156 11.46 4.17 0.93
N ASN A 157 12.15 3.05 0.64
CA ASN A 157 11.96 1.82 1.40
C ASN A 157 12.67 1.93 2.75
N LEU A 158 12.07 1.39 3.80
CA LEU A 158 12.71 1.31 5.12
C LEU A 158 13.94 0.40 5.06
N ILE A 159 15.04 0.86 5.64
CA ILE A 159 16.29 0.11 5.75
C ILE A 159 16.83 0.17 7.18
N LEU A 160 17.54 -0.89 7.58
CA LEU A 160 18.36 -0.92 8.79
C LEU A 160 19.64 -0.09 8.54
N PRO A 161 19.88 1.05 9.24
CA PRO A 161 21.00 1.96 8.95
C PRO A 161 22.39 1.32 9.06
N GLY A 162 22.53 0.23 9.83
CA GLY A 162 23.77 -0.52 9.98
C GLY A 162 24.01 -1.64 8.95
N GLU A 163 22.95 -2.18 8.35
CA GLU A 163 23.04 -3.33 7.43
C GLU A 163 22.73 -2.97 5.98
N ASN A 164 22.11 -1.81 5.73
CA ASN A 164 21.58 -1.40 4.43
C ASN A 164 20.67 -2.47 3.79
N ARG A 165 19.90 -3.16 4.64
CA ARG A 165 18.94 -4.20 4.21
C ARG A 165 17.53 -3.63 4.27
N ILE A 166 16.78 -3.88 3.21
CA ILE A 166 15.37 -3.49 3.10
C ILE A 166 14.56 -4.28 4.12
N ILE A 167 13.76 -3.54 4.88
CA ILE A 167 12.80 -4.06 5.85
C ILE A 167 11.48 -4.27 5.12
N GLY A 168 11.07 -5.53 5.00
CA GLY A 168 9.78 -5.92 4.43
C GLY A 168 8.65 -5.87 5.46
N SER A 169 8.94 -6.20 6.72
CA SER A 169 7.99 -6.11 7.84
C SER A 169 8.69 -5.90 9.18
N ILE A 170 7.93 -5.42 10.16
CA ILE A 170 8.35 -5.07 11.51
C ILE A 170 7.43 -5.78 12.49
N GLU A 171 7.97 -6.49 13.47
CA GLU A 171 7.17 -6.97 14.60
C GLU A 171 7.38 -6.05 15.78
N TRP A 172 6.30 -5.40 16.22
CA TRP A 172 6.29 -4.52 17.37
C TRP A 172 5.55 -5.18 18.53
N LYS A 173 6.32 -5.50 19.57
CA LYS A 173 5.84 -6.06 20.82
C LYS A 173 5.85 -4.99 21.90
N SER A 174 4.74 -4.79 22.58
CA SER A 174 4.62 -3.90 23.73
C SER A 174 3.73 -4.51 24.82
N TRP A 175 3.79 -3.94 26.02
CA TRP A 175 2.98 -4.40 27.14
C TRP A 175 2.64 -3.25 28.07
N ASN A 176 1.40 -3.24 28.54
CA ASN A 176 0.95 -2.49 29.70
C ASN A 176 -0.22 -3.27 30.35
N PRO A 177 -0.52 -3.07 31.65
CA PRO A 177 -1.49 -3.89 32.38
C PRO A 177 -2.95 -3.71 31.91
N THR A 178 -3.26 -2.59 31.25
CA THR A 178 -4.60 -2.27 30.75
C THR A 178 -4.58 -2.25 29.23
N ILE A 179 -5.52 -2.92 28.56
CA ILE A 179 -5.57 -2.89 27.09
C ILE A 179 -6.06 -1.51 26.64
N LEU A 180 -5.22 -0.80 25.90
CA LEU A 180 -5.48 0.55 25.41
C LEU A 180 -5.34 0.59 23.88
N PRO A 181 -6.11 1.45 23.17
CA PRO A 181 -5.95 1.67 21.73
C PRO A 181 -4.52 2.03 21.35
N ARG A 182 -4.03 1.49 20.23
CA ARG A 182 -2.66 1.72 19.75
C ARG A 182 -2.68 2.04 18.27
N ASN A 183 -1.94 3.05 17.83
CA ASN A 183 -1.61 3.20 16.41
C ASN A 183 -0.10 3.31 16.22
N PHE A 184 0.35 3.12 14.99
CA PHE A 184 1.77 3.17 14.65
C PHE A 184 2.01 4.25 13.60
N LYS A 185 3.00 5.09 13.82
CA LYS A 185 3.31 6.24 12.96
C LYS A 185 4.77 6.23 12.54
N ILE A 186 5.02 6.70 11.32
CA ILE A 186 6.36 7.01 10.83
C ILE A 186 6.54 8.52 10.79
N TRP A 187 7.51 9.01 11.54
CA TRP A 187 7.90 10.40 11.60
C TRP A 187 9.17 10.62 10.81
N THR A 188 9.20 11.68 10.02
CA THR A 188 10.44 12.16 9.37
C THR A 188 10.67 13.62 9.70
N PRO A 189 11.92 14.02 9.98
CA PRO A 189 12.26 15.40 10.18
C PRO A 189 12.05 16.18 8.88
N VAL A 190 11.49 17.37 8.98
CA VAL A 190 11.43 18.36 7.90
C VAL A 190 12.69 19.21 8.03
N VAL A 191 13.52 19.20 6.99
CA VAL A 191 14.71 20.05 6.93
C VAL A 191 14.32 21.36 6.25
N ALA A 192 14.59 22.51 6.85
CA ALA A 192 14.43 23.79 6.17
C ALA A 192 15.44 23.88 5.02
N THR A 193 14.97 24.11 3.80
CA THR A 193 15.86 24.53 2.71
C THR A 193 16.15 26.02 2.92
N THR A 194 17.39 26.35 3.26
CA THR A 194 17.88 27.73 3.18
C THR A 194 18.27 27.99 1.73
N ASP A 195 17.29 28.31 0.88
CA ASP A 195 17.55 28.71 -0.50
C ASP A 195 17.91 30.20 -0.56
N GLU A 196 19.14 30.53 -0.17
CA GLU A 196 19.85 31.71 -0.69
C GLU A 196 21.01 31.22 -1.56
N GLU A 197 20.73 30.87 -2.82
CA GLU A 197 21.78 30.78 -3.85
C GLU A 197 21.57 31.82 -4.95
N ASN A 198 22.55 32.71 -5.05
CA ASN A 198 22.77 33.68 -6.12
C ASN A 198 22.65 33.02 -7.51
N PRO A 199 21.95 33.63 -8.48
CA PRO A 199 21.82 33.06 -9.81
C PRO A 199 23.15 33.21 -10.59
N ALA A 200 23.97 32.17 -10.57
CA ALA A 200 25.08 32.03 -11.50
C ALA A 200 24.52 31.70 -12.90
N SER A 201 24.74 32.61 -13.85
CA SER A 201 24.37 32.45 -15.25
C SER A 201 25.10 31.27 -15.89
N GLY A 202 24.35 30.24 -16.29
CA GLY A 202 24.84 29.07 -17.03
C GLY A 202 23.72 28.39 -17.82
N ILE A 203 23.94 28.31 -19.13
CA ILE A 203 23.17 27.72 -20.25
C ILE A 203 22.01 26.76 -19.88
N ALA A 204 20.81 27.10 -20.37
CA ALA A 204 19.56 26.34 -20.36
C ALA A 204 19.06 25.91 -18.96
N GLY A 205 18.69 26.92 -18.16
CA GLY A 205 18.13 26.73 -16.82
C GLY A 205 16.85 25.89 -16.81
N GLN A 206 16.93 24.70 -16.23
CA GLN A 206 15.80 24.06 -15.59
C GLN A 206 15.46 24.90 -14.36
N GLN A 207 14.34 25.63 -14.41
CA GLN A 207 13.76 26.20 -13.20
C GLN A 207 13.05 25.06 -12.46
N GLN A 208 13.58 24.66 -11.29
CA GLN A 208 12.72 24.03 -10.30
C GLN A 208 11.66 25.07 -9.94
N ALA A 209 10.38 24.71 -10.09
CA ALA A 209 9.29 25.58 -9.71
C ALA A 209 9.40 25.90 -8.22
N ASP A 210 9.12 27.15 -7.85
CA ASP A 210 8.77 27.50 -6.47
C ASP A 210 7.56 26.65 -6.08
N LEU A 211 7.83 25.59 -5.33
CA LEU A 211 6.81 24.70 -4.82
C LEU A 211 6.06 25.46 -3.73
N THR A 212 5.08 26.25 -4.12
CA THR A 212 3.95 26.54 -3.24
C THR A 212 3.11 25.27 -3.16
N PHE A 213 3.60 24.32 -2.37
CA PHE A 213 2.67 23.43 -1.69
C PHE A 213 1.70 24.35 -0.96
N SER A 214 0.41 24.20 -1.18
CA SER A 214 -0.57 24.70 -0.23
C SER A 214 -0.35 23.93 1.06
N GLY A 215 0.67 24.36 1.82
CA GLY A 215 1.10 23.86 3.10
C GLY A 215 0.11 24.26 4.17
N THR A 216 -1.17 23.95 3.98
CA THR A 216 -1.76 23.14 5.03
C THR A 216 -1.11 21.78 4.83
N ALA A 217 -0.08 21.48 5.63
CA ALA A 217 0.36 20.12 5.81
C ALA A 217 -0.91 19.28 6.02
N GLN A 218 -1.37 18.60 4.98
CA GLN A 218 -2.21 17.44 5.20
C GLN A 218 -1.25 16.48 5.87
N THR A 219 -1.23 16.54 7.22
CA THR A 219 -0.82 15.38 7.99
C THR A 219 -1.56 14.24 7.34
N LYS A 220 -0.83 13.28 6.74
CA LYS A 220 -1.47 12.05 6.30
C LYS A 220 -2.15 11.55 7.57
N GLU A 221 -3.49 11.62 7.62
CA GLU A 221 -4.25 11.07 8.71
C GLU A 221 -4.00 9.58 8.60
N CYS A 222 -2.94 9.10 9.26
CA CYS A 222 -2.74 7.68 9.54
C CYS A 222 -3.74 7.23 10.61
N ASP A 223 -4.97 7.66 10.42
CA ASP A 223 -6.17 7.22 11.11
C ASP A 223 -6.70 5.95 10.44
N ASP A 224 -6.04 5.45 9.38
CA ASP A 224 -6.26 4.13 8.81
C ASP A 224 -5.97 3.05 9.86
N TYR A 225 -7.06 2.74 10.53
CA TYR A 225 -7.21 2.01 11.74
C TYR A 225 -6.54 0.63 11.70
N VAL A 226 -5.86 0.36 12.81
CA VAL A 226 -5.75 -0.91 13.53
C VAL A 226 -6.84 -1.90 13.10
N SER A 227 -6.41 -3.10 12.74
CA SER A 227 -7.27 -4.25 12.53
C SER A 227 -8.34 -4.38 13.62
N TYR A 228 -9.56 -4.60 13.18
CA TYR A 228 -10.82 -4.38 13.91
C TYR A 228 -11.46 -5.70 14.33
N ASP A 229 -12.12 -5.72 15.49
CA ASP A 229 -12.70 -6.92 16.07
C ASP A 229 -14.13 -6.73 16.60
N PRO A 230 -15.06 -7.66 16.32
CA PRO A 230 -14.96 -8.69 15.30
C PRO A 230 -15.04 -8.13 13.86
N GLU A 231 -14.32 -8.77 12.93
CA GLU A 231 -14.39 -8.48 11.50
C GLU A 231 -14.71 -9.74 10.68
N GLY A 232 -15.13 -9.55 9.43
CA GLY A 232 -15.21 -10.64 8.47
C GLY A 232 -16.01 -10.29 7.22
N ARG A 233 -16.40 -11.32 6.47
CA ARG A 233 -17.24 -11.18 5.28
C ARG A 233 -18.53 -11.93 5.39
N VAL A 234 -19.61 -11.30 4.94
CA VAL A 234 -20.88 -11.94 4.68
C VAL A 234 -20.93 -12.41 3.22
N PHE A 235 -21.26 -13.68 3.01
CA PHE A 235 -21.26 -14.30 1.69
C PHE A 235 -22.47 -15.20 1.44
N ASP A 236 -22.80 -15.38 0.16
CA ASP A 236 -23.87 -16.25 -0.31
C ASP A 236 -23.44 -17.71 -0.17
N ALA A 237 -24.17 -18.47 0.63
CA ALA A 237 -23.86 -19.86 0.94
C ALA A 237 -23.89 -20.79 -0.30
N ILE A 238 -24.54 -20.39 -1.39
CA ILE A 238 -24.66 -21.15 -2.63
C ILE A 238 -23.61 -20.73 -3.66
N THR A 239 -23.45 -19.43 -3.93
CA THR A 239 -22.49 -18.95 -4.95
C THR A 239 -21.09 -18.69 -4.42
N LEU A 240 -20.93 -18.59 -3.09
CA LEU A 240 -19.74 -18.10 -2.40
C LEU A 240 -19.38 -16.64 -2.75
N ASP A 241 -20.31 -15.87 -3.32
CA ASP A 241 -20.09 -14.46 -3.60
C ASP A 241 -20.27 -13.61 -2.33
N PRO A 242 -19.47 -12.55 -2.13
CA PRO A 242 -19.73 -11.58 -1.08
C PRO A 242 -21.09 -10.87 -1.28
N ILE A 243 -21.85 -10.68 -0.20
CA ILE A 243 -23.18 -10.08 -0.23
C ILE A 243 -23.11 -8.60 0.15
N PRO A 244 -23.39 -7.66 -0.78
CA PRO A 244 -23.51 -6.26 -0.42
C PRO A 244 -24.80 -5.96 0.35
N ASN A 245 -24.82 -4.83 1.07
CA ASN A 245 -25.98 -4.28 1.76
C ASN A 245 -26.58 -5.18 2.87
N VAL A 246 -25.77 -6.05 3.47
CA VAL A 246 -26.15 -6.79 4.69
C VAL A 246 -25.98 -5.87 5.88
N ALA A 247 -27.00 -5.77 6.72
CA ALA A 247 -26.91 -5.11 8.02
C ALA A 247 -26.37 -6.10 9.05
N VAL A 248 -25.08 -6.02 9.36
CA VAL A 248 -24.46 -6.79 10.44
C VAL A 248 -24.67 -6.03 11.74
N THR A 249 -25.45 -6.60 12.65
CA THR A 249 -25.65 -6.06 14.00
C THR A 249 -24.67 -6.71 14.96
N LEU A 250 -24.02 -5.91 15.80
CA LEU A 250 -23.25 -6.40 16.93
C LEU A 250 -24.11 -6.37 18.21
N LEU A 251 -24.04 -7.44 19.01
CA LEU A 251 -24.61 -7.52 20.36
C LEU A 251 -23.50 -7.83 21.36
N GLN A 252 -23.55 -7.22 22.55
CA GLN A 252 -22.61 -7.49 23.63
C GLN A 252 -23.34 -8.09 24.83
N ARG A 253 -22.67 -8.99 25.54
CA ARG A 253 -23.17 -9.58 26.77
C ARG A 253 -23.19 -8.54 27.90
N ASP A 254 -24.35 -8.33 28.50
CA ASP A 254 -24.53 -7.51 29.70
C ASP A 254 -24.19 -8.27 31.00
N GLN A 255 -24.27 -7.55 32.13
CA GLN A 255 -24.03 -8.11 33.46
C GLN A 255 -24.99 -9.24 33.84
N THR A 256 -26.18 -9.31 33.23
CA THR A 256 -27.17 -10.38 33.46
C THR A 256 -26.95 -11.60 32.55
N GLY A 257 -26.00 -11.52 31.62
CA GLY A 257 -25.67 -12.56 30.67
C GLY A 257 -26.43 -12.48 29.34
N ASN A 258 -27.25 -11.45 29.12
CA ASN A 258 -28.02 -11.26 27.89
C ASN A 258 -27.21 -10.50 26.84
N TYR A 259 -27.41 -10.82 25.55
CA TYR A 259 -26.74 -10.14 24.45
C TYR A 259 -27.64 -9.04 23.88
N THR A 260 -27.24 -7.77 24.02
CA THR A 260 -28.06 -6.60 23.64
C THR A 260 -27.25 -5.55 22.88
N LYS A 261 -27.94 -4.64 22.17
CA LYS A 261 -27.31 -3.48 21.50
C LYS A 261 -26.97 -2.39 22.52
N GLU A 262 -27.80 -2.28 23.55
CA GLU A 262 -27.67 -1.33 24.64
C GLU A 262 -26.35 -1.57 25.39
N ALA A 263 -25.99 -2.83 25.61
CA ALA A 263 -24.70 -3.22 26.18
C ALA A 263 -23.52 -2.75 25.31
N VAL A 264 -23.63 -2.84 23.98
CA VAL A 264 -22.58 -2.35 23.06
C VAL A 264 -22.35 -0.85 23.31
N ASN A 265 -23.41 -0.05 23.32
CA ASN A 265 -23.28 1.39 23.56
C ASN A 265 -22.82 1.72 24.98
N GLN A 266 -23.19 0.91 25.97
CA GLN A 266 -22.83 1.11 27.37
C GLN A 266 -21.34 0.83 27.66
N TYR A 267 -20.77 -0.22 27.06
CA TYR A 267 -19.40 -0.65 27.38
C TYR A 267 -18.36 -0.10 26.41
N ASN A 268 -18.75 0.35 25.22
CA ASN A 268 -17.83 0.88 24.21
C ASN A 268 -17.90 2.41 24.16
N THR A 269 -17.96 3.09 25.31
CA THR A 269 -18.12 4.56 25.38
C THR A 269 -16.95 5.34 24.78
N GLU A 270 -15.79 4.68 24.62
CA GLU A 270 -14.59 5.26 24.02
C GLU A 270 -14.68 5.33 22.49
N TYR A 271 -15.59 4.57 21.87
CA TYR A 271 -15.65 4.42 20.41
C TYR A 271 -17.04 4.73 19.87
N THR A 272 -17.10 5.46 18.76
CA THR A 272 -18.35 5.58 18.01
C THR A 272 -18.54 4.32 17.17
N ILE A 273 -19.31 3.37 17.67
CA ILE A 273 -19.63 2.15 16.93
C ILE A 273 -20.84 2.41 16.02
N ILE A 274 -20.64 2.31 14.71
CA ILE A 274 -21.72 2.25 13.74
C ILE A 274 -22.38 0.87 13.86
N ASN A 275 -23.59 0.78 14.43
CA ASN A 275 -24.29 -0.48 14.64
C ASN A 275 -25.80 -0.36 14.28
N PRO A 276 -26.29 -1.07 13.25
CA PRO A 276 -25.59 -2.05 12.43
C PRO A 276 -24.59 -1.42 11.45
N GLN A 277 -23.55 -2.17 11.11
CA GLN A 277 -22.75 -1.89 9.93
C GLN A 277 -23.42 -2.47 8.69
N VAL A 278 -23.38 -1.72 7.59
CA VAL A 278 -23.93 -2.16 6.31
C VAL A 278 -22.79 -2.48 5.36
N THR A 279 -22.76 -3.71 4.81
CA THR A 279 -21.73 -4.19 3.88
C THR A 279 -21.85 -3.56 2.48
N LYS A 280 -21.83 -2.23 2.40
CA LYS A 280 -22.04 -1.48 1.15
C LYS A 280 -20.95 -1.80 0.13
N SER A 281 -21.26 -1.61 -1.16
CA SER A 281 -20.25 -1.68 -2.22
C SER A 281 -20.07 -0.43 -3.06
N THR A 282 -20.67 0.67 -2.63
CA THR A 282 -20.73 1.91 -3.42
C THR A 282 -19.59 2.88 -3.11
N ASN A 283 -18.80 2.62 -2.07
CA ASN A 283 -17.68 3.48 -1.69
C ASN A 283 -16.39 2.78 -2.10
N LEU A 284 -15.46 3.55 -2.68
CA LEU A 284 -14.16 3.07 -3.17
C LEU A 284 -13.31 2.39 -2.09
N ASP A 285 -13.73 2.44 -0.83
CA ASP A 285 -12.90 2.06 0.32
C ASP A 285 -13.29 0.70 0.92
N ARG A 286 -14.34 0.01 0.44
CA ARG A 286 -14.79 -1.27 1.01
C ARG A 286 -15.29 -2.29 0.00
N LEU A 287 -14.85 -3.54 0.16
CA LEU A 287 -15.37 -4.72 -0.55
C LEU A 287 -16.84 -4.98 -0.18
N ALA A 288 -17.64 -5.49 -1.12
CA ALA A 288 -18.94 -6.08 -0.77
C ALA A 288 -18.77 -7.17 0.29
N GLY A 289 -19.76 -7.28 1.17
CA GLY A 289 -19.77 -8.30 2.21
C GLY A 289 -18.89 -7.99 3.42
N VAL A 290 -17.94 -7.05 3.36
CA VAL A 290 -17.03 -6.77 4.49
C VAL A 290 -17.73 -5.97 5.60
N PHE A 291 -17.52 -6.41 6.85
CA PHE A 291 -17.87 -5.69 8.08
C PHE A 291 -16.71 -5.74 9.06
N ASN A 292 -16.66 -4.78 9.98
CA ASN A 292 -15.58 -4.68 10.97
C ASN A 292 -16.00 -3.77 12.14
N PHE A 293 -16.06 -4.29 13.37
CA PHE A 293 -16.39 -3.47 14.54
C PHE A 293 -15.15 -3.07 15.32
N TYR A 294 -15.19 -1.93 16.01
CA TYR A 294 -14.13 -1.53 16.93
C TYR A 294 -14.69 -1.56 18.35
N VAL A 295 -14.32 -2.58 19.11
CA VAL A 295 -14.90 -2.85 20.43
C VAL A 295 -13.87 -3.11 21.51
N VAL A 296 -14.24 -2.83 22.74
CA VAL A 296 -13.49 -3.21 23.95
C VAL A 296 -13.58 -4.73 24.19
N ASP A 297 -12.86 -5.22 25.19
CA ASP A 297 -12.96 -6.63 25.57
C ASP A 297 -14.38 -7.00 26.05
N GLY A 298 -14.81 -8.21 25.71
CA GLY A 298 -16.13 -8.69 26.08
C GLY A 298 -16.58 -9.92 25.29
N PHE A 299 -17.82 -10.33 25.54
CA PHE A 299 -18.44 -11.40 24.79
C PHE A 299 -19.47 -10.82 23.82
N TYR A 300 -19.32 -11.15 22.55
CA TYR A 300 -20.11 -10.58 21.47
C TYR A 300 -20.85 -11.65 20.67
N LYS A 301 -21.91 -11.22 19.99
CA LYS A 301 -22.60 -11.99 18.96
C LYS A 301 -22.86 -11.11 17.74
N LEU A 302 -22.71 -11.72 16.56
CA LEU A 302 -23.07 -11.10 15.29
C LEU A 302 -24.46 -11.55 14.86
N VAL A 303 -25.29 -10.60 14.43
CA VAL A 303 -26.64 -10.83 13.92
C VAL A 303 -26.78 -10.15 12.56
N PRO A 304 -26.39 -10.82 11.47
CA PRO A 304 -26.59 -10.32 10.11
C PRO A 304 -28.07 -10.33 9.73
N SER A 305 -28.50 -9.34 8.95
CA SER A 305 -29.85 -9.25 8.41
C SER A 305 -29.83 -8.74 6.98
N HIS A 306 -30.57 -9.42 6.10
CA HIS A 306 -30.78 -9.04 4.71
C HIS A 306 -32.16 -9.52 4.24
N GLY A 307 -32.86 -8.72 3.41
CA GLY A 307 -34.22 -9.02 2.97
C GLY A 307 -34.36 -10.37 2.25
N ASP A 308 -33.35 -10.73 1.46
CA ASP A 308 -33.35 -11.92 0.60
C ASP A 308 -32.70 -13.18 1.18
N TYR A 309 -32.10 -13.11 2.37
CA TYR A 309 -31.35 -14.24 2.93
C TYR A 309 -31.78 -14.58 4.36
N ASN A 310 -31.43 -15.80 4.77
CA ASN A 310 -31.60 -16.31 6.12
C ASN A 310 -30.22 -16.50 6.77
N PHE A 311 -30.10 -16.05 8.02
CA PHE A 311 -29.01 -16.44 8.90
C PHE A 311 -29.40 -17.72 9.63
N VAL A 312 -28.61 -18.78 9.43
CA VAL A 312 -28.97 -20.15 9.84
C VAL A 312 -27.98 -20.70 10.87
N ASP A 313 -28.36 -21.81 11.50
CA ASP A 313 -27.49 -22.55 12.42
C ASP A 313 -26.50 -23.47 11.69
N SER A 314 -25.57 -24.01 12.45
CA SER A 314 -24.45 -24.82 11.99
C SER A 314 -24.85 -26.15 11.35
N SER A 315 -26.11 -26.61 11.50
CA SER A 315 -26.60 -27.82 10.80
C SER A 315 -26.55 -27.68 9.28
N LYS A 316 -26.52 -26.46 8.77
CA LYS A 316 -26.42 -26.14 7.34
C LYS A 316 -24.98 -26.15 6.81
N ARG A 317 -23.96 -26.33 7.66
CA ARG A 317 -22.55 -26.30 7.24
C ARG A 317 -22.20 -27.31 6.15
N SER A 318 -22.82 -28.50 6.17
CA SER A 318 -22.61 -29.54 5.16
C SER A 318 -23.17 -29.18 3.77
N GLN A 319 -24.02 -28.15 3.68
CA GLN A 319 -24.60 -27.66 2.42
C GLN A 319 -23.70 -26.63 1.73
N LEU A 320 -22.65 -26.15 2.40
CA LEU A 320 -21.70 -25.21 1.82
C LEU A 320 -20.85 -25.90 0.74
N PRO A 321 -20.60 -25.25 -0.41
CA PRO A 321 -19.76 -25.81 -1.46
C PRO A 321 -18.33 -26.11 -1.00
N ALA A 322 -17.68 -27.08 -1.64
CA ALA A 322 -16.35 -27.58 -1.26
C ALA A 322 -15.26 -26.49 -1.20
N ASN A 323 -15.38 -25.46 -2.02
CA ASN A 323 -14.42 -24.35 -2.08
C ASN A 323 -14.58 -23.32 -0.94
N VAL A 324 -15.61 -23.42 -0.08
CA VAL A 324 -15.86 -22.43 0.99
C VAL A 324 -14.63 -22.22 1.88
N ASN A 325 -13.97 -23.30 2.30
CA ASN A 325 -12.80 -23.24 3.17
C ASN A 325 -11.53 -22.74 2.44
N LYS A 326 -11.56 -22.57 1.12
CA LYS A 326 -10.48 -21.94 0.36
C LYS A 326 -10.62 -20.43 0.28
N ILE A 327 -11.84 -19.92 0.43
CA ILE A 327 -12.16 -18.51 0.29
C ILE A 327 -12.31 -17.87 1.67
N TYR A 328 -13.07 -18.54 2.53
CA TYR A 328 -13.52 -18.06 3.83
C TYR A 328 -12.93 -18.88 4.99
N SER A 329 -12.93 -18.31 6.19
CA SER A 329 -12.42 -18.93 7.42
C SER A 329 -13.27 -18.56 8.63
N ASN A 330 -13.13 -19.30 9.73
CA ASN A 330 -13.86 -19.05 10.98
C ASN A 330 -15.38 -18.87 10.79
N ILE A 331 -15.97 -19.79 10.02
CA ILE A 331 -17.37 -19.72 9.59
C ILE A 331 -18.31 -19.60 10.80
N TYR A 332 -19.09 -18.52 10.85
CA TYR A 332 -19.95 -18.14 11.95
C TYR A 332 -21.44 -18.31 11.62
N PHE A 333 -22.14 -19.10 12.43
CA PHE A 333 -23.55 -19.45 12.32
C PHE A 333 -24.35 -18.86 13.49
N SER A 334 -25.68 -18.93 13.45
CA SER A 334 -26.54 -18.34 14.48
C SER A 334 -26.42 -18.99 15.86
N ASP A 335 -25.99 -20.25 15.89
CA ASP A 335 -25.70 -21.06 17.07
C ASP A 335 -24.20 -21.12 17.41
N SER A 336 -23.36 -20.36 16.71
CA SER A 336 -21.93 -20.28 17.04
C SER A 336 -21.74 -19.78 18.48
N PRO A 337 -20.68 -20.27 19.17
CA PRO A 337 -20.30 -19.73 20.46
C PRO A 337 -20.10 -18.21 20.39
N PRO A 338 -20.32 -17.50 21.51
CA PRO A 338 -20.00 -16.08 21.58
C PRO A 338 -18.55 -15.81 21.18
N ILE A 339 -18.34 -14.69 20.51
CA ILE A 339 -17.00 -14.18 20.19
C ILE A 339 -16.44 -13.60 21.48
N GLU A 340 -15.30 -14.13 21.92
CA GLU A 340 -14.61 -13.66 23.12
C GLU A 340 -13.51 -12.69 22.71
N GLN A 341 -13.82 -11.38 22.73
CA GLN A 341 -12.82 -10.35 22.46
C GLN A 341 -11.97 -10.12 23.71
N LYS A 342 -10.67 -10.39 23.59
CA LYS A 342 -9.66 -10.25 24.66
C LYS A 342 -8.35 -9.70 24.10
N GLY A 343 -8.44 -8.57 23.40
CA GLY A 343 -7.31 -7.96 22.69
C GLY A 343 -6.67 -8.82 21.60
N LYS A 344 -7.35 -9.87 21.12
CA LYS A 344 -6.93 -10.72 20.00
C LYS A 344 -7.83 -10.44 18.80
N LEU A 345 -7.27 -10.58 17.60
CA LEU A 345 -8.01 -10.44 16.37
C LEU A 345 -9.04 -11.56 16.18
N GLU A 346 -10.31 -11.21 16.04
CA GLU A 346 -11.47 -12.09 15.94
C GLU A 346 -12.14 -11.98 14.58
N HIS A 347 -11.67 -12.81 13.64
CA HIS A 347 -12.24 -12.94 12.30
C HIS A 347 -13.42 -13.92 12.26
N ARG A 348 -14.53 -13.57 11.58
CA ARG A 348 -15.76 -14.37 11.43
C ARG A 348 -16.41 -14.18 10.05
N ASP A 349 -16.22 -15.14 9.14
CA ASP A 349 -16.98 -15.15 7.88
C ASP A 349 -18.38 -15.75 8.08
N ILE A 350 -19.41 -15.08 7.55
CA ILE A 350 -20.83 -15.39 7.80
C ILE A 350 -21.49 -15.89 6.50
N PRO A 351 -21.89 -17.16 6.41
CA PRO A 351 -22.71 -17.65 5.31
C PRO A 351 -24.17 -17.24 5.51
N LEU A 352 -24.77 -16.65 4.49
CA LEU A 352 -26.22 -16.45 4.44
C LEU A 352 -26.85 -17.30 3.33
N PHE A 353 -27.97 -17.94 3.66
CA PHE A 353 -28.68 -18.82 2.73
C PHE A 353 -29.81 -18.06 2.03
N PRO A 354 -29.87 -18.04 0.69
CA PRO A 354 -30.89 -17.30 -0.03
C PRO A 354 -32.28 -17.92 0.22
N LYS A 355 -33.29 -17.06 0.41
CA LYS A 355 -34.66 -17.48 0.76
C LYS A 355 -35.36 -18.26 -0.35
N ASP A 356 -35.04 -17.95 -1.60
CA ASP A 356 -35.55 -18.63 -2.80
C ASP A 356 -34.76 -19.91 -3.12
N GLY A 357 -33.71 -20.22 -2.36
CA GLY A 357 -32.80 -21.34 -2.63
C GLY A 357 -31.92 -21.14 -3.87
N LEU A 358 -31.94 -19.94 -4.46
CA LEU A 358 -31.13 -19.59 -5.62
C LEU A 358 -30.08 -18.57 -5.18
N GLY A 359 -28.81 -18.93 -5.34
CA GLY A 359 -27.72 -18.02 -5.03
C GLY A 359 -27.74 -16.80 -5.96
N LYS A 360 -27.42 -15.62 -5.43
CA LYS A 360 -27.34 -14.39 -6.24
C LYS A 360 -25.91 -14.16 -6.70
N ARG A 361 -25.77 -13.77 -7.97
CA ARG A 361 -24.52 -13.28 -8.54
C ARG A 361 -24.64 -11.76 -8.72
N TYR A 362 -23.92 -11.01 -7.90
CA TYR A 362 -23.85 -9.56 -8.02
C TYR A 362 -23.03 -9.17 -9.25
N GLN A 363 -23.58 -8.28 -10.08
CA GLN A 363 -22.97 -7.85 -11.35
C GLN A 363 -21.83 -6.84 -11.12
N PRO A 364 -20.77 -6.84 -11.95
CA PRO A 364 -19.61 -5.96 -11.74
C PRO A 364 -19.78 -4.46 -12.00
N ASP A 365 -20.91 -4.05 -12.56
CA ASP A 365 -21.24 -2.68 -12.94
C ASP A 365 -21.29 -1.72 -11.72
N THR A 366 -21.28 -2.29 -10.51
CA THR A 366 -21.33 -1.56 -9.24
C THR A 366 -19.98 -1.39 -8.56
N PHE A 367 -18.88 -1.90 -9.13
CA PHE A 367 -17.63 -2.02 -8.39
C PHE A 367 -16.42 -1.59 -9.23
N LYS A 368 -15.76 -0.52 -8.79
CA LYS A 368 -14.42 -0.14 -9.26
C LYS A 368 -13.38 -0.94 -8.46
N GLU A 369 -12.14 -1.03 -8.96
CA GLU A 369 -10.99 -1.34 -8.11
C GLU A 369 -11.07 -0.48 -6.84
N ILE A 370 -10.86 -1.09 -5.69
CA ILE A 370 -10.87 -0.40 -4.40
C ILE A 370 -9.66 0.53 -4.36
N TRP A 371 -8.50 -0.04 -4.66
CA TRP A 371 -7.25 0.70 -4.81
C TRP A 371 -6.34 -0.02 -5.79
N TYR A 372 -5.41 0.74 -6.36
CA TYR A 372 -4.31 0.20 -7.13
C TYR A 372 -3.11 1.15 -7.10
N VAL A 373 -1.93 0.57 -7.31
CA VAL A 373 -0.65 1.27 -7.45
C VAL A 373 0.09 0.65 -8.63
N THR A 374 0.77 1.51 -9.38
CA THR A 374 1.63 1.10 -10.49
C THR A 374 2.99 1.74 -10.31
N GLU A 375 4.04 0.91 -10.27
CA GLU A 375 5.42 1.36 -10.06
C GLU A 375 6.39 0.61 -10.95
N ALA A 376 7.45 1.28 -11.41
CA ALA A 376 8.57 0.62 -12.07
C ALA A 376 9.50 -0.01 -11.02
N VAL A 377 9.66 -1.33 -11.05
CA VAL A 377 10.60 -2.05 -10.18
C VAL A 377 12.00 -2.04 -10.79
N ASN A 378 12.08 -2.12 -12.12
CA ASN A 378 13.30 -2.02 -12.89
C ASN A 378 12.94 -1.54 -14.32
N PRO A 379 13.94 -1.24 -15.19
CA PRO A 379 13.69 -0.76 -16.56
C PRO A 379 12.73 -1.61 -17.41
N THR A 380 12.59 -2.90 -17.11
CA THR A 380 11.78 -3.83 -17.89
C THR A 380 10.48 -4.21 -17.22
N THR A 381 10.32 -3.96 -15.91
CA THR A 381 9.21 -4.52 -15.13
C THR A 381 8.44 -3.44 -14.41
N ILE A 382 7.15 -3.38 -14.70
CA ILE A 382 6.14 -2.64 -13.93
C ILE A 382 5.49 -3.61 -12.95
N GLU A 383 5.33 -3.19 -11.71
CA GLU A 383 4.53 -3.87 -10.71
C GLU A 383 3.18 -3.15 -10.56
N TYR A 384 2.10 -3.87 -10.87
CA TYR A 384 0.72 -3.41 -10.79
C TYR A 384 0.00 -4.16 -9.66
N ARG A 385 -0.26 -3.45 -8.57
CA ARG A 385 -0.83 -4.00 -7.33
C ARG A 385 -2.16 -3.35 -7.03
N GLY A 386 -3.04 -4.06 -6.35
CA GLY A 386 -4.33 -3.50 -5.95
C GLY A 386 -5.27 -4.53 -5.37
N GLN A 387 -6.53 -4.14 -5.25
CA GLN A 387 -7.59 -5.01 -4.76
C GLN A 387 -8.86 -4.87 -5.60
N VAL A 388 -9.38 -6.01 -6.02
CA VAL A 388 -10.67 -6.12 -6.72
C VAL A 388 -11.76 -6.66 -5.80
N PRO A 389 -13.04 -6.34 -6.07
CA PRO A 389 -14.20 -6.81 -5.29
C PRO A 389 -14.43 -8.32 -5.25
N TYR A 390 -13.79 -9.09 -6.13
CA TYR A 390 -14.07 -10.52 -6.30
C TYR A 390 -12.93 -11.39 -5.79
N PRO A 391 -13.21 -12.36 -4.89
CA PRO A 391 -12.27 -13.43 -4.57
C PRO A 391 -11.83 -14.16 -5.83
N PHE A 392 -10.54 -14.45 -5.94
CA PHE A 392 -9.94 -15.25 -7.01
C PHE A 392 -10.32 -14.80 -8.44
N ALA A 393 -10.61 -13.51 -8.63
CA ALA A 393 -10.92 -12.99 -9.96
C ALA A 393 -9.81 -13.33 -10.95
N LYS A 394 -10.18 -13.57 -12.20
CA LYS A 394 -9.26 -13.80 -13.31
C LYS A 394 -8.80 -12.45 -13.84
N ALA A 395 -7.50 -12.21 -13.91
CA ALA A 395 -6.95 -11.05 -14.60
C ALA A 395 -6.59 -11.40 -16.05
N ILE A 396 -6.97 -10.55 -17.00
CA ILE A 396 -6.62 -10.65 -18.42
C ILE A 396 -5.78 -9.43 -18.76
N VAL A 397 -4.51 -9.66 -19.05
CA VAL A 397 -3.57 -8.61 -19.45
C VAL A 397 -3.46 -8.62 -20.97
N GLN A 398 -3.81 -7.53 -21.65
CA GLN A 398 -3.65 -7.38 -23.10
C GLN A 398 -2.65 -6.26 -23.40
N ILE A 399 -1.99 -6.33 -24.56
CA ILE A 399 -1.18 -5.22 -25.08
C ILE A 399 -2.01 -4.49 -26.12
N CYS A 400 -2.24 -3.20 -25.92
CA CYS A 400 -3.15 -2.41 -26.73
C CYS A 400 -2.45 -1.16 -27.28
N ASN A 401 -2.98 -0.65 -28.39
CA ASN A 401 -2.66 0.63 -29.00
C ASN A 401 -3.96 1.28 -29.50
N PRO A 402 -3.94 2.46 -30.14
CA PRO A 402 -5.15 3.09 -30.67
C PRO A 402 -5.89 2.27 -31.76
N GLN A 403 -5.23 1.29 -32.38
CA GLN A 403 -5.79 0.47 -33.48
C GLN A 403 -6.38 -0.87 -32.99
N GLY A 404 -6.04 -1.33 -31.79
CA GLY A 404 -6.57 -2.57 -31.22
C GLY A 404 -5.67 -3.17 -30.14
N CYS A 405 -5.98 -4.41 -29.75
CA CYS A 405 -5.23 -5.16 -28.75
C CYS A 405 -4.73 -6.49 -29.32
N ARG A 406 -3.52 -6.89 -28.94
CA ARG A 406 -2.87 -8.17 -29.25
C ARG A 406 -2.62 -8.98 -27.98
N GLU A 407 -2.12 -10.21 -28.17
CA GLU A 407 -1.83 -11.26 -27.17
C GLU A 407 -2.22 -10.95 -25.73
N GLY A 408 -3.22 -11.67 -25.25
CA GLY A 408 -3.61 -11.66 -23.84
C GLY A 408 -2.82 -12.67 -23.02
N ARG A 409 -2.53 -12.35 -21.76
CA ARG A 409 -2.17 -13.32 -20.73
C ARG A 409 -3.32 -13.41 -19.73
N VAL A 410 -3.80 -14.63 -19.50
CA VAL A 410 -4.78 -14.91 -18.45
C VAL A 410 -4.05 -15.34 -17.18
N ILE A 411 -4.34 -14.67 -16.08
CA ILE A 411 -3.75 -14.89 -14.76
C ILE A 411 -4.88 -15.28 -13.80
N THR A 412 -4.83 -16.52 -13.32
CA THR A 412 -5.84 -17.08 -12.41
C THR A 412 -5.28 -17.50 -11.05
N SER A 413 -3.96 -17.40 -10.87
CA SER A 413 -3.28 -17.84 -9.65
C SER A 413 -2.50 -16.70 -8.99
N THR A 414 -2.47 -16.70 -7.67
CA THR A 414 -1.68 -15.76 -6.85
C THR A 414 -0.18 -15.88 -7.13
N ALA A 415 0.31 -17.07 -7.44
CA ALA A 415 1.71 -17.32 -7.82
C ALA A 415 2.12 -16.56 -9.11
N GLN A 416 1.16 -16.26 -9.98
CA GLN A 416 1.36 -15.45 -11.18
C GLN A 416 1.01 -13.97 -10.96
N GLY A 417 0.68 -13.59 -9.71
CA GLY A 417 0.28 -12.24 -9.35
C GLY A 417 -1.23 -11.96 -9.40
N GLY A 418 -2.06 -12.98 -9.65
CA GLY A 418 -3.50 -12.84 -9.75
C GLY A 418 -4.19 -12.58 -8.40
N PRO A 419 -5.44 -12.11 -8.41
CA PRO A 419 -6.27 -11.91 -7.22
C PRO A 419 -6.33 -13.14 -6.29
N ASN A 420 -6.15 -12.92 -4.98
CA ASN A 420 -6.29 -13.95 -3.93
C ASN A 420 -7.76 -14.08 -3.44
N ASN A 421 -7.98 -14.81 -2.34
CA ASN A 421 -9.30 -14.99 -1.71
C ASN A 421 -9.96 -13.68 -1.22
N GLU A 422 -9.21 -12.60 -1.10
CA GLU A 422 -9.67 -11.26 -0.72
C GLU A 422 -9.64 -10.27 -1.89
N GLY A 423 -9.29 -10.74 -3.09
CA GLY A 423 -9.19 -9.94 -4.29
C GLY A 423 -7.89 -9.13 -4.42
N PHE A 424 -6.93 -9.27 -3.51
CA PHE A 424 -5.61 -8.63 -3.62
C PHE A 424 -4.80 -9.26 -4.74
N PHE A 425 -4.18 -8.43 -5.57
CA PHE A 425 -3.34 -8.87 -6.68
C PHE A 425 -1.99 -8.13 -6.70
N ASN A 426 -1.00 -8.76 -7.32
CA ASN A 426 0.32 -8.18 -7.60
C ASN A 426 0.85 -8.68 -8.94
N ILE A 427 0.46 -8.03 -10.02
CA ILE A 427 0.78 -8.42 -11.38
C ILE A 427 2.08 -7.75 -11.83
N ARG A 428 3.07 -8.55 -12.21
CA ARG A 428 4.28 -8.06 -12.88
C ARG A 428 4.09 -8.04 -14.40
N LEU A 429 4.32 -6.88 -15.00
CA LEU A 429 4.16 -6.59 -16.42
C LEU A 429 5.53 -6.27 -17.02
N ASN A 430 5.90 -6.94 -18.13
CA ASN A 430 7.17 -6.72 -18.79
C ASN A 430 7.06 -5.60 -19.83
N GLN A 431 7.39 -4.36 -19.50
CA GLN A 431 7.30 -3.26 -20.47
C GLN A 431 8.30 -3.36 -21.64
N SER A 432 9.30 -4.25 -21.59
CA SER A 432 10.22 -4.47 -22.71
C SER A 432 9.56 -5.12 -23.94
N VAL A 433 8.34 -5.66 -23.80
CA VAL A 433 7.59 -6.24 -24.93
C VAL A 433 6.66 -5.24 -25.62
N LEU A 434 6.53 -4.03 -25.05
CA LEU A 434 5.74 -2.95 -25.61
C LEU A 434 6.53 -2.25 -26.72
N GLN A 435 5.88 -2.04 -27.86
CA GLN A 435 6.34 -1.17 -28.93
C GLN A 435 5.91 0.28 -28.67
N GLU A 436 6.47 1.24 -29.40
CA GLU A 436 6.12 2.65 -29.23
C GLU A 436 4.63 2.89 -29.53
N GLY A 437 3.91 3.48 -28.58
CA GLY A 437 2.45 3.67 -28.66
C GLY A 437 1.62 2.55 -28.03
N GLU A 438 2.25 1.45 -27.61
CA GLU A 438 1.58 0.38 -26.89
C GLU A 438 1.53 0.62 -25.39
N TYR A 439 0.51 0.04 -24.76
CA TYR A 439 0.25 0.07 -23.33
C TYR A 439 -0.41 -1.25 -22.91
N TYR A 440 -0.48 -1.51 -21.61
CA TYR A 440 -1.23 -2.64 -21.07
C TYR A 440 -2.68 -2.28 -20.78
N ASP A 441 -3.61 -3.16 -21.12
CA ASP A 441 -5.00 -3.13 -20.66
C ASP A 441 -5.24 -4.34 -19.78
N VAL A 442 -5.47 -4.12 -18.48
CA VAL A 442 -5.70 -5.18 -17.49
C VAL A 442 -7.18 -5.25 -17.17
N LYS A 443 -7.80 -6.37 -17.48
CA LYS A 443 -9.21 -6.65 -17.22
C LYS A 443 -9.38 -7.65 -16.10
N PHE A 444 -10.36 -7.43 -15.22
CA PHE A 444 -10.73 -8.40 -14.20
C PHE A 444 -12.10 -9.01 -14.49
N GLU A 445 -12.14 -10.33 -14.50
CA GLU A 445 -13.34 -11.14 -14.71
C GLU A 445 -13.63 -11.99 -13.47
N LYS A 446 -14.89 -12.07 -13.11
CA LYS A 446 -15.35 -12.91 -12.02
C LYS A 446 -15.22 -14.39 -12.38
N VAL A 447 -14.82 -15.20 -11.40
CA VAL A 447 -14.70 -16.66 -11.52
C VAL A 447 -15.87 -17.34 -10.81
N ASP A 448 -16.33 -18.47 -11.34
CA ASP A 448 -17.29 -19.32 -10.64
C ASP A 448 -16.61 -19.97 -9.41
N LEU A 449 -16.85 -19.43 -8.23
CA LEU A 449 -16.21 -19.86 -6.99
C LEU A 449 -16.61 -21.27 -6.54
N VAL A 450 -17.73 -21.79 -7.04
CA VAL A 450 -18.25 -23.11 -6.68
C VAL A 450 -17.60 -24.20 -7.52
N ASN A 451 -17.60 -23.99 -8.84
CA ASN A 451 -17.21 -25.03 -9.81
C ASN A 451 -15.75 -24.95 -10.26
N SER A 452 -15.04 -23.85 -9.97
CA SER A 452 -13.66 -23.67 -10.40
C SER A 452 -12.65 -24.36 -9.49
N THR A 453 -11.52 -24.76 -10.07
CA THR A 453 -10.38 -25.28 -9.29
C THR A 453 -9.61 -24.11 -8.67
N LEU A 454 -9.99 -23.73 -7.45
CA LEU A 454 -9.28 -22.69 -6.69
C LEU A 454 -8.02 -23.28 -6.04
N SER A 455 -6.87 -22.64 -6.23
CA SER A 455 -5.60 -22.99 -5.58
C SER A 455 -5.29 -22.00 -4.47
N ARG A 456 -5.12 -22.49 -3.23
CA ARG A 456 -4.83 -21.66 -2.05
C ARG A 456 -3.33 -21.47 -1.79
N THR A 457 -2.44 -22.21 -2.45
CA THR A 457 -1.02 -22.27 -2.08
C THR A 457 -0.04 -21.82 -3.15
N ASN A 458 0.89 -20.99 -2.66
CA ASN A 458 2.26 -20.81 -3.12
C ASN A 458 3.01 -22.17 -3.12
N PHE A 459 3.90 -22.35 -4.11
CA PHE A 459 5.07 -23.27 -4.13
C PHE A 459 5.05 -24.71 -4.69
N ILE A 460 3.94 -25.42 -4.98
CA ILE A 460 4.05 -26.82 -5.50
C ILE A 460 3.18 -27.14 -6.73
N TRP A 461 3.06 -26.21 -7.69
CA TRP A 461 2.46 -26.48 -9.01
C TRP A 461 3.42 -26.32 -10.20
N HIS A 462 4.64 -25.82 -9.97
CA HIS A 462 5.61 -25.55 -11.05
C HIS A 462 6.11 -26.80 -11.79
N LYS A 463 6.02 -28.00 -11.20
CA LYS A 463 6.42 -29.25 -11.87
C LYS A 463 5.30 -29.90 -12.67
N PHE A 464 4.04 -29.59 -12.40
CA PHE A 464 2.91 -30.18 -13.14
C PHE A 464 2.44 -29.29 -14.30
N MET A 465 2.59 -27.96 -14.20
CA MET A 465 2.20 -27.02 -15.27
C MET A 465 3.24 -26.83 -16.39
N ALA A 466 4.45 -27.39 -16.27
CA ALA A 466 5.36 -27.48 -17.41
C ALA A 466 4.81 -28.39 -18.53
N ILE A 467 3.83 -29.25 -18.22
CA ILE A 467 3.21 -30.21 -19.14
C ILE A 467 1.96 -29.63 -19.85
N ILE A 468 1.36 -28.53 -19.36
CA ILE A 468 0.17 -27.91 -20.00
C ILE A 468 0.55 -26.70 -20.89
N ARG A 469 1.80 -26.60 -21.34
CA ARG A 469 2.25 -25.59 -22.32
C ARG A 469 1.77 -25.82 -23.76
N SER A 470 0.80 -26.70 -24.01
CA SER A 470 0.35 -27.02 -25.37
C SER A 470 -1.15 -27.17 -25.56
N ILE A 471 -1.99 -26.59 -24.71
CA ILE A 471 -3.44 -26.74 -24.88
C ILE A 471 -4.10 -25.37 -25.06
N SER A 472 -4.20 -24.98 -26.33
CA SER A 472 -5.13 -23.98 -26.84
C SER A 472 -6.55 -24.56 -26.83
N PHE A 473 -7.37 -24.20 -25.84
CA PHE A 473 -8.83 -24.28 -25.97
C PHE A 473 -9.43 -22.92 -25.66
N ALA A 474 -9.72 -22.19 -26.72
CA ALA A 474 -10.70 -21.13 -26.71
C ALA A 474 -12.09 -21.78 -26.65
N GLU A 475 -12.65 -21.92 -25.46
CA GLU A 475 -14.10 -21.92 -25.32
C GLU A 475 -14.52 -20.49 -25.00
N LYS A 476 -15.21 -19.87 -25.96
CA LYS A 476 -16.03 -18.69 -25.70
C LYS A 476 -17.16 -19.13 -24.75
N VAL A 477 -16.90 -19.05 -23.45
CA VAL A 477 -17.97 -18.93 -22.47
C VAL A 477 -18.40 -17.47 -22.53
N GLU A 478 -19.55 -17.20 -23.16
CA GLU A 478 -20.22 -15.92 -23.03
C GLU A 478 -20.68 -15.74 -21.58
N ALA A 479 -19.79 -15.23 -20.74
CA ALA A 479 -20.18 -14.48 -19.57
C ALA A 479 -20.35 -13.02 -20.03
N GLN A 480 -21.60 -12.62 -20.32
CA GLN A 480 -22.01 -11.21 -20.29
C GLN A 480 -21.89 -10.70 -18.85
N GLY A 481 -20.67 -10.55 -18.38
CA GLY A 481 -20.32 -9.84 -17.15
C GLY A 481 -19.53 -8.60 -17.55
N SER A 482 -19.85 -7.47 -16.94
CA SER A 482 -19.07 -6.25 -17.10
C SER A 482 -17.61 -6.49 -16.68
N THR A 483 -16.68 -6.10 -17.55
CA THR A 483 -15.24 -6.21 -17.29
C THR A 483 -14.73 -4.88 -16.75
N LEU A 484 -14.14 -4.88 -15.55
CA LEU A 484 -13.34 -3.76 -15.07
C LEU A 484 -12.03 -3.72 -15.86
N SER A 485 -11.71 -2.60 -16.51
CA SER A 485 -10.51 -2.42 -17.34
C SER A 485 -9.64 -1.28 -16.84
N ARG A 486 -8.32 -1.49 -16.82
CA ARG A 486 -7.33 -0.46 -16.51
C ARG A 486 -6.23 -0.38 -17.55
N LYS A 487 -6.06 0.85 -18.04
CA LYS A 487 -4.94 1.24 -18.87
C LYS A 487 -3.71 1.49 -18.01
N ILE A 488 -2.66 0.70 -18.23
CA ILE A 488 -1.36 0.83 -17.58
C ILE A 488 -0.34 1.26 -18.64
N GLU A 489 0.10 2.51 -18.51
CA GLU A 489 1.07 3.13 -19.42
C GLU A 489 2.50 2.65 -19.12
N PRO A 490 3.40 2.64 -20.11
CA PRO A 490 4.82 2.37 -19.87
C PRO A 490 5.42 3.43 -18.92
N ILE A 491 6.22 3.00 -17.94
CA ILE A 491 6.92 3.90 -17.02
C ILE A 491 8.34 4.07 -17.55
N ILE A 492 8.55 5.14 -18.31
CA ILE A 492 9.86 5.52 -18.84
C ILE A 492 10.69 6.18 -17.75
N SER A 493 12.00 5.91 -17.76
CA SER A 493 12.93 6.36 -16.72
C SER A 493 13.59 7.70 -17.06
N TYR A 494 13.50 8.17 -18.30
CA TYR A 494 13.85 9.54 -18.69
C TYR A 494 13.06 9.94 -19.93
N LEU A 495 12.98 11.25 -20.20
CA LEU A 495 12.32 11.79 -21.39
C LEU A 495 13.37 12.48 -22.27
N GLU A 496 13.43 12.12 -23.54
CA GLU A 496 14.27 12.79 -24.54
C GLU A 496 13.55 12.75 -25.89
N GLY A 497 13.26 13.94 -26.44
CA GLY A 497 12.50 14.04 -27.69
C GLY A 497 11.94 15.43 -27.93
N TYR A 498 10.97 15.50 -28.84
CA TYR A 498 10.31 16.72 -29.27
C TYR A 498 8.88 16.80 -28.73
N ALA A 499 8.43 18.03 -28.46
CA ALA A 499 7.04 18.32 -28.15
C ALA A 499 6.23 18.51 -29.44
N TYR A 500 5.14 17.75 -29.60
CA TYR A 500 4.27 17.80 -30.78
C TYR A 500 2.88 18.32 -30.43
N ASP A 501 2.26 19.06 -31.35
CA ASP A 501 0.85 19.39 -31.25
C ASP A 501 -0.05 18.22 -31.69
N LYS A 502 -1.37 18.42 -31.61
CA LYS A 502 -2.38 17.40 -32.00
C LYS A 502 -2.31 17.02 -33.49
N ASN A 503 -1.67 17.84 -34.32
CA ASN A 503 -1.49 17.60 -35.76
C ASN A 503 -0.11 16.99 -36.08
N GLY A 504 0.69 16.65 -35.07
CA GLY A 504 2.03 16.11 -35.25
C GLY A 504 3.08 17.14 -35.66
N LYS A 505 2.84 18.43 -35.43
CA LYS A 505 3.83 19.49 -35.69
C LYS A 505 4.62 19.79 -34.41
N ILE A 506 5.94 19.91 -34.56
CA ILE A 506 6.84 20.29 -33.46
C ILE A 506 6.46 21.68 -32.93
N ILE A 507 6.48 21.84 -31.59
CA ILE A 507 6.20 23.07 -30.87
C ILE A 507 7.51 23.66 -30.33
N PRO A 508 8.10 24.68 -30.99
CA PRO A 508 9.20 25.47 -30.44
C PRO A 508 8.88 26.07 -29.07
N ASN A 509 9.86 26.09 -28.17
CA ASN A 509 9.75 26.69 -26.82
C ASN A 509 8.52 26.19 -26.03
N ALA A 510 8.09 24.96 -26.27
CA ALA A 510 6.94 24.38 -25.57
C ALA A 510 7.22 24.31 -24.08
N LYS A 511 6.24 24.69 -23.25
CA LYS A 511 6.23 24.31 -21.84
C LYS A 511 5.78 22.86 -21.72
N ILE A 512 6.58 22.05 -21.03
CA ILE A 512 6.32 20.65 -20.75
C ILE A 512 5.99 20.54 -19.27
N ASN A 513 4.84 19.97 -18.97
CA ASN A 513 4.39 19.74 -17.60
C ASN A 513 4.19 18.24 -17.38
N ILE A 514 4.64 17.72 -16.24
CA ILE A 514 4.45 16.31 -15.84
C ILE A 514 3.44 16.25 -14.71
N TYR A 515 2.46 15.35 -14.83
CA TYR A 515 1.38 15.15 -13.87
C TYR A 515 1.35 13.69 -13.39
N VAL A 516 1.21 13.51 -12.07
CA VAL A 516 0.89 12.20 -11.46
C VAL A 516 -0.58 12.17 -11.03
N PRO A 517 -1.24 11.00 -10.97
CA PRO A 517 -2.69 10.88 -10.79
C PRO A 517 -3.28 11.58 -9.56
N PHE A 518 -2.49 11.74 -8.50
CA PHE A 518 -2.93 12.35 -7.22
C PHE A 518 -2.54 13.83 -7.09
N ALA A 519 -1.80 14.40 -8.03
CA ALA A 519 -1.40 15.81 -7.97
C ALA A 519 -2.46 16.73 -8.59
N THR A 520 -2.77 17.84 -7.91
CA THR A 520 -3.69 18.88 -8.40
C THR A 520 -3.05 19.79 -9.45
N GLY A 521 -1.72 19.76 -9.56
CA GLY A 521 -0.92 20.52 -10.51
C GLY A 521 0.26 19.70 -11.05
N PRO A 522 1.06 20.26 -11.96
CA PRO A 522 2.22 19.57 -12.46
C PRO A 522 3.32 19.51 -11.41
N ILE A 523 3.94 18.35 -11.28
CA ILE A 523 5.04 18.12 -10.33
C ILE A 523 6.41 18.48 -10.91
N ILE A 524 6.55 18.47 -12.24
CA ILE A 524 7.72 18.98 -12.96
C ILE A 524 7.25 19.90 -14.08
N GLN A 525 7.96 21.00 -14.26
CA GLN A 525 7.80 21.90 -15.39
C GLN A 525 9.16 22.16 -16.03
N THR A 526 9.21 22.11 -17.36
CA THR A 526 10.41 22.48 -18.13
C THR A 526 9.99 23.12 -19.44
N THR A 527 10.96 23.62 -20.20
CA THR A 527 10.72 24.26 -21.50
C THR A 527 11.62 23.61 -22.56
N ALA A 528 11.04 23.26 -23.69
CA ALA A 528 11.77 22.81 -24.86
C ALA A 528 12.59 23.96 -25.46
N ASN A 529 13.61 23.63 -26.24
CA ASN A 529 14.40 24.65 -26.94
C ASN A 529 13.64 25.23 -28.16
N ALA A 530 14.32 26.11 -28.90
CA ALA A 530 13.77 26.74 -30.11
C ALA A 530 13.41 25.74 -31.23
N ASN A 531 13.93 24.52 -31.18
CA ASN A 531 13.60 23.43 -32.10
C ASN A 531 12.53 22.48 -31.52
N GLY A 532 11.96 22.79 -30.36
CA GLY A 532 10.96 21.97 -29.68
C GLY A 532 11.52 20.71 -28.99
N TYR A 533 12.85 20.57 -28.92
CA TYR A 533 13.51 19.46 -28.24
C TYR A 533 13.64 19.71 -26.73
N PHE A 534 13.45 18.67 -25.93
CA PHE A 534 13.66 18.70 -24.48
C PHE A 534 14.23 17.37 -23.98
N ARG A 535 14.93 17.44 -22.84
CA ARG A 535 15.41 16.29 -22.11
C ARG A 535 15.18 16.47 -20.61
N LEU A 536 14.66 15.43 -19.97
CA LEU A 536 14.50 15.31 -18.52
C LEU A 536 15.14 13.99 -18.08
N THR A 537 16.17 14.10 -17.25
CA THR A 537 16.93 12.99 -16.69
C THR A 537 16.16 12.27 -15.58
N SER A 538 16.64 11.09 -15.19
CA SER A 538 15.89 10.16 -14.35
C SER A 538 15.58 10.67 -12.95
N GLU A 539 16.42 11.54 -12.39
CA GLU A 539 16.21 12.18 -11.10
C GLU A 539 14.96 13.08 -11.05
N PHE A 540 14.43 13.48 -12.21
CA PHE A 540 13.24 14.30 -12.33
C PHE A 540 12.02 13.52 -12.82
N ILE A 541 12.12 12.21 -13.06
CA ILE A 541 10.99 11.42 -13.58
C ILE A 541 10.40 10.53 -12.48
N PRO A 542 9.08 10.57 -12.25
CA PRO A 542 8.44 9.69 -11.28
C PRO A 542 8.60 8.22 -11.67
N ALA A 543 8.86 7.36 -10.67
CA ALA A 543 8.85 5.90 -10.85
C ALA A 543 7.43 5.29 -10.86
N THR A 544 6.39 6.10 -11.04
CA THR A 544 4.97 5.70 -11.07
C THR A 544 4.32 6.12 -12.39
N ASN A 545 3.04 5.82 -12.59
CA ASN A 545 2.28 6.29 -13.74
C ASN A 545 2.23 7.83 -13.73
N TYR A 546 2.52 8.43 -14.88
CA TYR A 546 2.41 9.87 -15.08
C TYR A 546 1.97 10.19 -16.51
N SER A 547 1.56 11.44 -16.73
CA SER A 547 1.22 11.99 -18.03
C SER A 547 1.98 13.29 -18.28
N LEU A 548 2.05 13.69 -19.54
CA LEU A 548 2.66 14.95 -19.94
C LEU A 548 1.59 15.89 -20.49
N SER A 549 1.83 17.19 -20.40
CA SER A 549 1.14 18.18 -21.22
C SER A 549 2.14 19.06 -21.96
N TYR A 550 1.83 19.36 -23.21
CA TYR A 550 2.54 20.38 -23.99
C TYR A 550 1.70 21.65 -24.11
N GLN A 551 2.33 22.78 -23.86
CA GLN A 551 1.72 24.09 -23.99
C GLN A 551 2.62 24.99 -24.82
N LYS A 552 2.05 25.58 -25.88
CA LYS A 552 2.77 26.55 -26.70
C LYS A 552 2.97 27.85 -25.91
N GLU A 553 4.12 28.48 -26.07
CA GLU A 553 4.39 29.80 -25.49
C GLU A 553 3.30 30.82 -25.86
N GLY A 554 2.78 31.53 -24.86
CA GLY A 554 1.69 32.51 -25.02
C GLY A 554 0.30 31.92 -25.28
N SER A 555 0.14 30.60 -25.35
CA SER A 555 -1.17 29.94 -25.48
C SER A 555 -1.67 29.41 -24.13
N ALA A 556 -2.98 29.48 -23.90
CA ALA A 556 -3.63 28.79 -22.78
C ALA A 556 -3.90 27.30 -23.07
N ASP A 557 -3.87 26.91 -24.35
CA ASP A 557 -4.20 25.55 -24.76
C ASP A 557 -3.11 24.55 -24.38
N LYS A 558 -3.52 23.46 -23.73
CA LYS A 558 -2.67 22.33 -23.36
C LYS A 558 -3.06 21.09 -24.14
N THR A 559 -2.04 20.35 -24.60
CA THR A 559 -2.20 19.02 -25.21
C THR A 559 -1.72 17.99 -24.20
N ASN A 560 -2.66 17.27 -23.56
CA ASN A 560 -2.34 16.20 -22.63
C ASN A 560 -2.06 14.90 -23.39
N ILE A 561 -0.97 14.23 -23.03
CA ILE A 561 -0.56 12.97 -23.62
C ILE A 561 -0.08 11.99 -22.54
N SER A 562 -0.23 10.71 -22.82
CA SER A 562 0.35 9.61 -22.06
C SER A 562 1.80 9.35 -22.47
N THR A 563 2.52 8.54 -21.68
CA THR A 563 3.87 8.09 -22.03
C THR A 563 3.88 7.18 -23.27
N SER A 564 2.87 6.32 -23.48
CA SER A 564 2.75 5.55 -24.73
C SER A 564 2.61 6.48 -25.95
N GLN A 565 1.79 7.54 -25.85
CA GLN A 565 1.66 8.55 -26.90
C GLN A 565 2.96 9.33 -27.15
N PHE A 566 3.69 9.70 -26.09
CA PHE A 566 5.01 10.34 -26.22
C PHE A 566 5.99 9.46 -27.03
N LEU A 567 6.08 8.18 -26.66
CA LEU A 567 6.93 7.21 -27.37
C LEU A 567 6.52 7.08 -28.84
N ALA A 568 5.21 7.01 -29.13
CA ALA A 568 4.70 6.94 -30.49
C ALA A 568 5.09 8.17 -31.33
N GLN A 569 4.92 9.36 -30.76
CA GLN A 569 5.26 10.62 -31.44
C GLN A 569 6.76 10.75 -31.72
N ASN A 570 7.60 10.22 -30.84
CA ASN A 570 9.06 10.32 -30.93
C ASN A 570 9.74 9.07 -31.52
N LYS A 571 8.97 8.12 -32.07
CA LYS A 571 9.48 6.82 -32.51
C LYS A 571 10.67 6.91 -33.46
N GLU A 572 10.59 7.74 -34.50
CA GLU A 572 11.66 7.88 -35.51
C GLU A 572 12.94 8.45 -34.90
N PHE A 573 12.81 9.44 -34.02
CA PHE A 573 13.93 10.05 -33.31
C PHE A 573 14.59 9.05 -32.36
N ILE A 574 13.79 8.37 -31.53
CA ILE A 574 14.26 7.34 -30.58
C ILE A 574 15.02 6.23 -31.32
N ALA A 575 14.50 5.77 -32.45
CA ALA A 575 15.13 4.74 -33.26
C ALA A 575 16.44 5.22 -33.89
N THR A 576 16.47 6.45 -34.42
CA THR A 576 17.64 7.04 -35.09
C THR A 576 18.80 7.25 -34.11
N GLU A 577 18.50 7.81 -32.94
CA GLU A 577 19.47 8.11 -31.89
C GLU A 577 19.77 6.92 -30.96
N LYS A 578 19.10 5.78 -31.18
CA LYS A 578 19.23 4.55 -30.37
C LYS A 578 18.99 4.78 -28.87
N ILE A 579 18.02 5.64 -28.58
CA ILE A 579 17.60 6.00 -27.22
C ILE A 579 16.87 4.80 -26.59
N ASN A 580 17.22 4.45 -25.36
CA ASN A 580 16.46 3.47 -24.58
C ASN A 580 15.78 4.19 -23.41
N PRO A 581 14.50 4.58 -23.55
CA PRO A 581 13.81 5.46 -22.59
C PRO A 581 13.63 4.86 -21.19
N TYR A 582 13.98 3.58 -21.01
CA TYR A 582 13.83 2.85 -19.75
C TYR A 582 15.13 2.77 -18.94
N LEU A 583 16.29 3.13 -19.51
CA LEU A 583 17.55 3.13 -18.78
C LEU A 583 17.67 4.40 -17.93
N LYS A 584 18.14 4.24 -16.69
CA LYS A 584 18.45 5.40 -15.85
C LYS A 584 19.57 6.21 -16.48
N THR A 585 19.34 7.50 -16.62
CA THR A 585 20.30 8.44 -17.21
C THR A 585 20.39 9.65 -16.28
N THR A 586 21.58 9.90 -15.74
CA THR A 586 21.90 11.10 -14.97
C THR A 586 22.55 12.15 -15.87
N THR A 587 22.71 13.36 -15.35
CA THR A 587 23.43 14.45 -16.01
C THR A 587 24.88 14.12 -16.35
#